data_AF-A0A2U8X064-F1
#
_entry.id   AF-A0A2U8X064-F1
#
_cell.length_a   1.000
_cell.length_b   1.000
_cell.length_c   1.000
_cell.angle_alpha   90.00
_cell.angle_beta   90.00
_cell.angle_gamma   90.00
#
_symmetry.space_group_name_H-M   'P 1'
#
loop_
_entity.id
_entity.type
_entity.pdbx_description
1 polymer ?
#
loop_
_entity_poly.entity_id
_entity_poly.type
_entity_poly.pdbx_seq_one_letter_code
_entity_poly.pdbx_strand_id
1 'polypeptide(L)'
;MTSGLETFAKVRALYDRTTNPGERAAAAGRMEALARNAGMTVAEAVSKLDAMAALAAQPRQTNFKDIFDTPFFRQQKAGHERERSEKWRQVVAEYGSEEAVFAPGSWERALEEACAPFVVQGETTGWRRGSLSGWDIFTNDEPPPHIVEAVSRAYPLPETVRAAWDEWRFWEKIAGDIEVRGTGCGDPAPEVSIRTQLVERLLDTMPASRMDDVRARLDWFDHHNTIENAPNPRQERVRLATLRADIERLAARLQEQDEGPVQSGHARRTNAHKRQAVLDLLGSGLSDREIARRVGVSPQTVGNVRRAA
;
A
#
# COMPACT_ATOMS: atom_id res chain seq x y z
N MET A 1 17.22 15.35 58.59
CA MET A 1 18.67 15.50 58.33
C MET A 1 19.00 16.21 57.01
N THR A 2 18.04 16.40 56.09
CA THR A 2 18.21 17.08 54.79
C THR A 2 18.28 18.62 54.85
N SER A 3 17.61 19.25 55.82
CA SER A 3 17.53 20.73 55.92
C SER A 3 18.87 21.44 56.21
N GLY A 4 19.81 20.77 56.87
CA GLY A 4 21.13 21.33 57.22
C GLY A 4 22.06 21.47 56.00
N LEU A 5 22.10 20.45 55.13
CA LEU A 5 22.93 20.46 53.93
C LEU A 5 22.39 21.41 52.85
N GLU A 6 21.07 21.54 52.72
CA GLU A 6 20.46 22.54 51.82
C GLU A 6 20.78 23.98 52.24
N THR A 7 20.79 24.24 53.55
CA THR A 7 21.17 25.56 54.08
C THR A 7 22.66 25.81 53.87
N PHE A 8 23.51 24.79 54.10
CA PHE A 8 24.94 24.84 53.80
C PHE A 8 25.21 25.12 52.31
N ALA A 9 24.46 24.49 51.40
CA ALA A 9 24.54 24.72 49.96
C ALA A 9 24.35 26.19 49.58
N LYS A 10 23.32 26.83 50.17
CA LYS A 10 23.00 28.24 49.91
C LYS A 10 24.09 29.18 50.42
N VAL A 11 24.65 28.89 51.59
CA VAL A 11 25.75 29.69 52.16
C VAL A 11 27.04 29.51 51.36
N ARG A 12 27.34 28.29 50.88
CA ARG A 12 28.47 28.03 49.98
C ARG A 12 28.32 28.79 48.66
N ALA A 13 27.15 28.76 48.04
CA ALA A 13 26.88 29.51 46.81
C ALA A 13 27.06 31.03 47.01
N LEU A 14 26.74 31.56 48.20
CA LEU A 14 27.00 32.97 48.54
C LEU A 14 28.50 33.24 48.73
N TYR A 15 29.22 32.35 49.41
CA TYR A 15 30.67 32.42 49.62
C TYR A 15 31.45 32.44 48.29
N ASP A 16 31.07 31.55 47.37
CA ASP A 16 31.71 31.42 46.06
C ASP A 16 31.42 32.62 45.13
N ARG A 17 30.23 33.24 45.26
CA ARG A 17 29.77 34.34 44.40
C ARG A 17 30.22 35.73 44.85
N THR A 18 30.37 35.98 46.16
CA THR A 18 30.69 37.34 46.65
C THR A 18 32.16 37.70 46.43
N THR A 19 32.42 38.95 46.05
CA THR A 19 33.77 39.55 45.95
C THR A 19 34.11 40.41 47.17
N ASN A 20 33.15 40.64 48.07
CA ASN A 20 33.35 41.44 49.27
C ASN A 20 34.05 40.61 50.36
N PRO A 21 35.24 41.02 50.85
CA PRO A 21 35.98 40.27 51.88
C PRO A 21 35.19 40.07 53.18
N GLY A 22 34.39 41.05 53.61
CA GLY A 22 33.60 40.97 54.85
C GLY A 22 32.46 39.96 54.75
N GLU A 23 31.76 39.95 53.62
CA GLU A 23 30.69 38.97 53.36
C GLU A 23 31.25 37.56 53.20
N ARG A 24 32.42 37.42 52.57
CA ARG A 24 33.12 36.14 52.43
C ARG A 24 33.53 35.57 53.78
N ALA A 25 34.06 36.41 54.68
CA ALA A 25 34.40 36.00 56.05
C ALA A 25 33.15 35.60 56.86
N ALA A 26 32.06 36.35 56.74
CA ALA A 26 30.79 36.03 57.40
C ALA A 26 30.18 34.72 56.87
N ALA A 27 30.27 34.47 55.56
CA ALA A 27 29.80 33.23 54.95
C ALA A 27 30.66 32.03 55.37
N ALA A 28 32.00 32.18 55.45
CA ALA A 28 32.90 31.15 55.98
C ALA A 28 32.55 30.76 57.43
N GLY A 29 32.36 31.75 58.32
CA GLY A 29 31.97 31.50 59.70
C GLY A 29 30.60 30.81 59.83
N ARG A 30 29.66 31.12 58.94
CA ARG A 30 28.36 30.42 58.87
C ARG A 30 28.49 28.99 58.35
N MET A 31 29.33 28.74 57.36
CA MET A 31 29.60 27.38 56.87
C MET A 31 30.21 26.51 57.97
N GLU A 32 31.15 27.03 58.75
CA GLU A 32 31.72 26.31 59.90
C GLU A 32 30.68 25.98 60.97
N ALA A 33 29.83 26.94 61.35
CA ALA A 33 28.77 26.71 62.33
C ALA A 33 27.76 25.65 61.86
N LEU A 34 27.36 25.71 60.58
CA LEU A 34 26.43 24.75 59.99
C LEU A 34 27.03 23.34 59.89
N ALA A 35 28.30 23.23 59.48
CA ALA A 35 29.00 21.95 59.45
C ALA A 35 29.13 21.35 60.85
N ARG A 36 29.56 22.15 61.84
CA ARG A 36 29.72 21.71 63.23
C ARG A 36 28.41 21.25 63.86
N ASN A 37 27.32 21.99 63.64
CA ASN A 37 25.99 21.62 64.11
C ASN A 37 25.49 20.30 63.50
N ALA A 38 25.98 19.94 62.32
CA ALA A 38 25.67 18.68 61.65
C ALA A 38 26.70 17.57 61.95
N GLY A 39 27.60 17.79 62.93
CA GLY A 39 28.61 16.81 63.35
C GLY A 39 29.69 16.54 62.31
N MET A 40 29.95 17.50 61.42
CA MET A 40 30.92 17.36 60.34
C MET A 40 31.86 18.56 60.24
N THR A 41 32.99 18.37 59.57
CA THR A 41 33.87 19.45 59.14
C THR A 41 33.32 20.11 57.88
N VAL A 42 33.77 21.34 57.60
CA VAL A 42 33.39 22.06 56.37
C VAL A 42 33.80 21.27 55.12
N ALA A 43 34.96 20.61 55.14
CA ALA A 43 35.44 19.77 54.04
C ALA A 43 34.54 18.55 53.79
N GLU A 44 34.07 17.90 54.86
CA GLU A 44 33.11 16.78 54.75
C GLU A 44 31.74 17.24 54.24
N ALA A 45 31.28 18.42 54.67
CA ALA A 45 30.03 19.02 54.19
C ALA A 45 30.10 19.37 52.70
N VAL A 46 31.22 19.94 52.25
CA VAL A 46 31.52 20.22 50.84
C VAL A 46 31.57 18.94 50.02
N SER A 47 32.32 17.93 50.50
CA SER A 47 32.46 16.64 49.82
C SER A 47 31.11 15.92 49.66
N LYS A 48 30.27 15.91 50.71
CA LYS A 48 28.91 15.37 50.64
C LYS A 48 28.04 16.10 49.63
N LEU A 49 28.14 17.43 49.58
CA LEU A 49 27.37 18.24 48.65
C LEU A 49 27.80 18.00 47.18
N ASP A 50 29.10 17.90 46.95
CA ASP A 50 29.66 17.63 45.62
C ASP A 50 29.33 16.19 45.16
N ALA A 51 29.36 15.22 46.07
CA ALA A 51 28.92 13.85 45.79
C ALA A 51 27.42 13.78 45.43
N MET A 52 26.56 14.54 46.12
CA MET A 52 25.13 14.61 45.81
C MET A 52 24.88 15.27 44.44
N ALA A 53 25.62 16.32 44.09
CA ALA A 53 25.55 16.95 42.77
C ALA A 53 26.01 15.99 41.66
N ALA A 54 27.09 15.23 41.90
CA ALA A 54 27.58 14.22 40.96
C ALA A 54 26.57 13.08 40.73
N LEU A 55 25.87 12.63 41.80
CA LEU A 55 24.80 11.64 41.69
C LEU A 55 23.58 12.18 40.91
N ALA A 56 23.22 13.44 41.09
CA ALA A 56 22.11 14.07 40.38
C ALA A 56 22.45 14.38 38.90
N ALA A 57 23.73 14.58 38.58
CA ALA A 57 24.23 14.85 37.24
C ALA A 57 24.44 13.59 36.39
N GLN A 58 24.28 12.39 36.95
CA GLN A 58 24.26 11.17 36.15
C GLN A 58 23.00 11.17 35.27
N PRO A 59 23.13 11.10 33.94
CA PRO A 59 21.97 10.94 33.08
C PRO A 59 21.28 9.65 33.48
N ARG A 60 20.02 9.74 33.94
CA ARG A 60 19.13 8.58 34.01
C ARG A 60 18.94 8.10 32.57
N GLN A 61 19.81 7.20 32.14
CA GLN A 61 19.59 6.42 30.93
C GLN A 61 18.42 5.49 31.23
N THR A 62 17.18 5.97 31.08
CA THR A 62 16.05 5.07 30.84
C THR A 62 16.41 4.30 29.60
N ASN A 63 16.78 3.03 29.79
CA ASN A 63 17.14 2.15 28.70
C ASN A 63 15.85 1.96 27.89
N PHE A 64 15.78 2.54 26.69
CA PHE A 64 14.57 2.48 25.85
C PHE A 64 14.07 1.03 25.66
N LYS A 65 14.98 0.05 25.73
CA LYS A 65 14.68 -1.38 25.70
C LYS A 65 13.73 -1.84 26.81
N ASP A 66 13.85 -1.28 28.02
CA ASP A 66 13.04 -1.67 29.18
C ASP A 66 11.59 -1.19 29.06
N ILE A 67 11.35 -0.15 28.25
CA ILE A 67 10.01 0.36 27.92
C ILE A 67 9.25 -0.62 27.02
N PHE A 68 9.96 -1.35 26.14
CA PHE A 68 9.37 -2.29 25.18
C PHE A 68 9.39 -3.75 25.64
N ASP A 69 10.02 -4.07 26.78
CA ASP A 69 10.05 -5.45 27.35
C ASP A 69 8.99 -5.68 28.45
N THR A 70 7.91 -4.88 28.41
CA THR A 70 6.77 -5.08 29.31
C THR A 70 6.00 -6.36 28.93
N PRO A 71 5.29 -6.99 29.88
CA PRO A 71 4.42 -8.13 29.58
C PRO A 71 3.41 -7.85 28.46
N PHE A 72 2.90 -6.62 28.37
CA PHE A 72 1.98 -6.18 27.32
C PHE A 72 2.62 -6.25 25.93
N PHE A 73 3.80 -5.65 25.73
CA PHE A 73 4.49 -5.69 24.44
C PHE A 73 4.95 -7.10 24.07
N ARG A 74 5.35 -7.92 25.04
CA ARG A 74 5.65 -9.34 24.80
C ARG A 74 4.43 -10.12 24.33
N GLN A 75 3.26 -9.88 24.93
CA GLN A 75 2.02 -10.52 24.51
C GLN A 75 1.60 -10.05 23.11
N GLN A 76 1.70 -8.75 22.83
CA GLN A 76 1.42 -8.18 21.52
C GLN A 76 2.34 -8.75 20.43
N LYS A 77 3.66 -8.80 20.70
CA LYS A 77 4.65 -9.38 19.79
C LYS A 77 4.37 -10.85 19.52
N ALA A 78 4.07 -11.64 20.55
CA ALA A 78 3.71 -13.04 20.40
C ALA A 78 2.40 -13.22 19.60
N GLY A 79 1.43 -12.31 19.74
CA GLY A 79 0.21 -12.28 18.93
C GLY A 79 0.53 -12.06 17.45
N HIS A 80 1.26 -11.00 17.13
CA HIS A 80 1.68 -10.71 15.75
C HIS A 80 2.53 -11.82 15.14
N GLU A 81 3.43 -12.43 15.91
CA GLU A 81 4.24 -13.57 15.43
C GLU A 81 3.38 -14.79 15.11
N ARG A 82 2.32 -15.06 15.89
CA ARG A 82 1.36 -16.14 15.59
C ARG A 82 0.57 -15.86 14.31
N GLU A 83 -0.01 -14.67 14.21
CA GLU A 83 -0.77 -14.25 13.03
C GLU A 83 0.11 -14.30 11.77
N ARG A 84 1.34 -13.79 11.87
CA ARG A 84 2.33 -13.83 10.80
C ARG A 84 2.69 -15.27 10.43
N SER A 85 2.96 -16.13 11.40
CA SER A 85 3.30 -17.53 11.17
C SER A 85 2.14 -18.31 10.55
N GLU A 86 0.89 -17.93 10.85
CA GLU A 86 -0.29 -18.51 10.22
C GLU A 86 -0.46 -18.05 8.77
N LYS A 87 -0.35 -16.75 8.51
CA LYS A 87 -0.35 -16.21 7.14
C LYS A 87 0.78 -16.80 6.30
N TRP A 88 1.99 -16.90 6.86
CA TRP A 88 3.14 -17.49 6.15
C TRP A 88 2.88 -18.94 5.76
N ARG A 89 2.28 -19.75 6.65
CA ARG A 89 1.89 -21.12 6.31
C ARG A 89 0.88 -21.18 5.16
N GLN A 90 -0.03 -20.21 5.06
CA GLN A 90 -1.00 -20.14 3.96
C GLN A 90 -0.30 -19.78 2.64
N VAL A 91 0.58 -18.79 2.65
CA VAL A 91 1.39 -18.39 1.48
C VAL A 91 2.24 -19.57 1.00
N VAL A 92 2.98 -20.22 1.88
CA VAL A 92 3.81 -21.39 1.53
C VAL A 92 2.96 -22.53 0.96
N ALA A 93 1.75 -22.75 1.47
CA ALA A 93 0.85 -23.76 0.93
C ALA A 93 0.35 -23.40 -0.49
N GLU A 94 0.14 -22.11 -0.79
CA GLU A 94 -0.25 -21.64 -2.13
C GLU A 94 0.88 -21.83 -3.15
N TYR A 95 2.12 -21.49 -2.78
CA TYR A 95 3.30 -21.59 -3.66
C TYR A 95 3.93 -22.99 -3.69
N GLY A 96 3.61 -23.84 -2.72
CA GLY A 96 4.08 -25.23 -2.61
C GLY A 96 5.37 -25.42 -1.79
N SER A 97 6.23 -24.40 -1.69
CA SER A 97 7.40 -24.40 -0.80
C SER A 97 7.83 -22.98 -0.44
N GLU A 98 8.68 -22.83 0.59
CA GLU A 98 9.25 -21.51 0.93
C GLU A 98 10.11 -20.98 -0.21
N GLU A 99 10.93 -21.84 -0.83
CA GLU A 99 11.78 -21.45 -1.96
C GLU A 99 10.96 -20.95 -3.16
N ALA A 100 9.78 -21.53 -3.38
CA ALA A 100 8.89 -21.13 -4.47
C ALA A 100 8.29 -19.74 -4.29
N VAL A 101 8.12 -19.25 -3.04
CA VAL A 101 7.63 -17.89 -2.75
C VAL A 101 8.64 -16.82 -3.22
N PHE A 102 9.94 -17.12 -3.09
CA PHE A 102 11.02 -16.21 -3.49
C PHE A 102 11.56 -16.46 -4.90
N ALA A 103 11.10 -17.52 -5.56
CA ALA A 103 11.57 -17.85 -6.90
C ALA A 103 10.96 -16.88 -7.92
N PRO A 104 11.78 -16.21 -8.77
CA PRO A 104 11.26 -15.25 -9.71
C PRO A 104 10.35 -15.92 -10.75
N GLY A 105 9.19 -15.32 -10.95
CA GLY A 105 8.21 -15.71 -11.96
C GLY A 105 8.69 -15.49 -13.39
N SER A 106 7.85 -15.81 -14.37
CA SER A 106 8.16 -15.53 -15.78
C SER A 106 8.26 -14.02 -16.06
N TRP A 107 7.43 -13.20 -15.43
CA TRP A 107 7.41 -11.75 -15.62
C TRP A 107 8.65 -11.09 -14.98
N GLU A 108 8.99 -11.46 -13.75
CA GLU A 108 10.19 -10.98 -13.05
C GLU A 108 11.46 -11.31 -13.84
N ARG A 109 11.59 -12.55 -14.34
CA ARG A 109 12.73 -12.95 -15.18
C ARG A 109 12.82 -12.18 -16.49
N ALA A 110 11.70 -11.90 -17.15
CA ALA A 110 11.70 -11.12 -18.38
C ALA A 110 12.14 -9.67 -18.13
N LEU A 111 11.70 -9.08 -17.01
CA LEU A 111 12.12 -7.74 -16.59
C LEU A 111 13.62 -7.72 -16.24
N GLU A 112 14.09 -8.72 -15.49
CA GLU A 112 15.50 -8.90 -15.14
C GLU A 112 16.37 -9.01 -16.39
N GLU A 113 16.01 -9.87 -17.34
CA GLU A 113 16.73 -10.06 -18.61
C GLU A 113 16.80 -8.77 -19.44
N ALA A 114 15.68 -8.05 -19.54
CA ALA A 114 15.62 -6.78 -20.28
C ALA A 114 16.46 -5.67 -19.63
N CYS A 115 16.56 -5.68 -18.29
CA CYS A 115 17.26 -4.65 -17.54
C CYS A 115 18.73 -4.99 -17.25
N ALA A 116 19.14 -6.26 -17.42
CA ALA A 116 20.50 -6.74 -17.16
C ALA A 116 21.63 -5.87 -17.77
N PRO A 117 21.51 -5.33 -19.00
CA PRO A 117 22.55 -4.47 -19.59
C PRO A 117 22.78 -3.15 -18.85
N PHE A 118 21.83 -2.72 -18.01
CA PHE A 118 21.84 -1.43 -17.35
C PHE A 118 22.17 -1.51 -15.85
N VAL A 119 22.45 -2.71 -15.35
CA VAL A 119 22.74 -2.93 -13.93
C VAL A 119 24.10 -2.30 -13.58
N VAL A 120 24.07 -1.31 -12.70
CA VAL A 120 25.25 -0.68 -12.11
C VAL A 120 25.38 -1.17 -10.67
N GLN A 121 26.39 -1.99 -10.43
CA GLN A 121 26.74 -2.48 -9.10
C GLN A 121 27.33 -1.32 -8.28
N GLY A 122 26.70 -1.01 -7.14
CA GLY A 122 27.20 -0.03 -6.18
C GLY A 122 27.71 -0.68 -4.90
N GLU A 123 28.68 -0.05 -4.23
CA GLU A 123 29.13 -0.41 -2.88
C GLU A 123 28.27 0.24 -1.78
N THR A 124 26.99 0.45 -2.01
CA THR A 124 26.17 1.18 -1.03
C THR A 124 25.53 0.16 -0.08
N THR A 125 26.22 -0.09 1.05
CA THR A 125 25.73 -0.76 2.29
C THR A 125 25.94 -2.27 2.49
N GLY A 126 26.83 -2.93 1.75
CA GLY A 126 27.12 -4.36 1.97
C GLY A 126 26.01 -5.31 1.49
N TRP A 127 24.89 -4.76 1.03
CA TRP A 127 23.86 -5.44 0.25
C TRP A 127 24.11 -5.17 -1.22
N ARG A 128 24.26 -6.23 -2.04
CA ARG A 128 24.35 -6.10 -3.50
C ARG A 128 22.95 -5.82 -4.06
N ARG A 129 22.50 -4.57 -4.03
CA ARG A 129 21.39 -4.13 -4.87
C ARG A 129 21.98 -3.25 -5.97
N GLY A 130 21.95 -3.76 -7.21
CA GLY A 130 22.36 -2.98 -8.37
C GLY A 130 21.33 -1.89 -8.65
N SER A 131 21.80 -0.68 -8.93
CA SER A 131 20.95 0.39 -9.48
C SER A 131 20.77 0.17 -10.99
N LEU A 132 19.69 0.69 -11.57
CA LEU A 132 19.49 0.64 -13.03
C LEU A 132 19.96 1.95 -13.64
N SER A 133 21.16 1.96 -14.22
CA SER A 133 21.83 3.18 -14.70
C SER A 133 21.94 4.27 -13.63
N GLY A 134 22.22 3.89 -12.38
CA GLY A 134 22.30 4.83 -11.25
C GLY A 134 20.95 5.22 -10.65
N TRP A 135 19.83 4.73 -11.21
CA TRP A 135 18.49 4.96 -10.65
C TRP A 135 18.16 3.97 -9.52
N ASP A 136 17.51 4.49 -8.48
CA ASP A 136 17.02 3.74 -7.32
C ASP A 136 15.65 4.27 -6.90
N ILE A 137 14.82 3.41 -6.31
CA ILE A 137 13.43 3.74 -5.94
C ILE A 137 13.36 4.81 -4.84
N PHE A 138 14.37 4.89 -3.98
CA PHE A 138 14.37 5.79 -2.82
C PHE A 138 14.74 7.23 -3.16
N THR A 139 15.27 7.51 -4.35
CA THR A 139 15.71 8.86 -4.73
C THR A 139 14.59 9.73 -5.31
N ASN A 140 13.38 9.19 -5.48
CA ASN A 140 12.18 9.89 -5.97
C ASN A 140 12.32 10.60 -7.34
N ASP A 141 13.34 10.24 -8.12
CA ASP A 141 13.51 10.73 -9.49
C ASP A 141 12.76 9.82 -10.48
N GLU A 142 12.31 10.38 -11.61
CA GLU A 142 11.72 9.59 -12.69
C GLU A 142 12.74 8.56 -13.23
N PRO A 143 12.33 7.32 -13.51
CA PRO A 143 13.23 6.33 -14.11
C PRO A 143 13.79 6.81 -15.46
N PRO A 144 15.07 6.52 -15.78
CA PRO A 144 15.66 6.95 -17.03
C PRO A 144 14.87 6.43 -18.25
N PRO A 145 14.66 7.24 -19.30
CA PRO A 145 13.79 6.85 -20.43
C PRO A 145 14.18 5.54 -21.11
N HIS A 146 15.47 5.23 -21.22
CA HIS A 146 15.94 3.98 -21.83
C HIS A 146 15.62 2.75 -20.98
N ILE A 147 15.54 2.89 -19.65
CA ILE A 147 15.11 1.82 -18.75
C ILE A 147 13.60 1.62 -18.83
N VAL A 148 12.84 2.72 -18.88
CA VAL A 148 11.40 2.67 -19.12
C VAL A 148 11.09 1.94 -20.43
N GLU A 149 11.84 2.23 -21.50
CA GLU A 149 11.72 1.54 -22.78
C GLU A 149 12.05 0.04 -22.67
N ALA A 150 13.12 -0.33 -21.96
CA ALA A 150 13.49 -1.72 -21.74
C ALA A 150 12.40 -2.50 -20.96
N VAL A 151 11.94 -1.95 -19.85
CA VAL A 151 10.84 -2.51 -19.03
C VAL A 151 9.54 -2.63 -19.82
N SER A 152 9.21 -1.63 -20.64
CA SER A 152 7.99 -1.65 -21.47
C SER A 152 8.06 -2.68 -22.60
N ARG A 153 9.26 -3.07 -23.05
CA ARG A 153 9.48 -4.09 -24.08
C ARG A 153 9.62 -5.50 -23.53
N ALA A 154 10.07 -5.64 -22.28
CA ALA A 154 10.23 -6.93 -21.61
C ALA A 154 8.93 -7.74 -21.60
N TYR A 155 7.81 -7.06 -21.38
CA TYR A 155 6.47 -7.63 -21.41
C TYR A 155 5.47 -6.58 -21.89
N PRO A 156 4.48 -6.92 -22.74
CA PRO A 156 3.49 -5.96 -23.24
C PRO A 156 2.83 -5.18 -22.10
N LEU A 157 2.70 -3.87 -22.27
CA LEU A 157 1.94 -3.04 -21.33
C LEU A 157 0.44 -3.39 -21.43
N PRO A 158 -0.31 -3.27 -20.32
CA PRO A 158 -1.75 -3.41 -20.36
C PRO A 158 -2.39 -2.45 -21.36
N GLU A 159 -3.33 -2.95 -22.16
CA GLU A 159 -4.05 -2.16 -23.16
C GLU A 159 -5.40 -1.63 -22.65
N THR A 160 -5.82 -2.07 -21.45
CA THR A 160 -7.07 -1.65 -20.82
C THR A 160 -6.84 -1.33 -19.34
N VAL A 161 -7.70 -0.48 -18.77
CA VAL A 161 -7.64 -0.11 -17.35
C VAL A 161 -7.86 -1.34 -16.47
N ARG A 162 -8.78 -2.24 -16.87
CA ARG A 162 -8.99 -3.53 -16.20
C ARG A 162 -7.70 -4.37 -16.16
N ALA A 163 -7.02 -4.50 -17.29
CA ALA A 163 -5.77 -5.26 -17.36
C ALA A 163 -4.65 -4.61 -16.53
N ALA A 164 -4.58 -3.27 -16.52
CA ALA A 164 -3.64 -2.55 -15.67
C ALA A 164 -3.90 -2.81 -14.18
N TRP A 165 -5.18 -2.84 -13.79
CA TRP A 165 -5.56 -3.14 -12.41
C TRP A 165 -5.25 -4.58 -12.02
N ASP A 166 -5.46 -5.53 -12.93
CA ASP A 166 -5.08 -6.94 -12.71
C ASP A 166 -3.58 -7.12 -12.53
N GLU A 167 -2.78 -6.46 -13.37
CA GLU A 167 -1.33 -6.48 -13.25
C GLU A 167 -0.84 -5.80 -11.95
N TRP A 168 -1.39 -4.65 -11.58
CA TRP A 168 -1.02 -3.99 -10.32
C TRP A 168 -1.31 -4.89 -9.11
N ARG A 169 -2.49 -5.51 -9.07
CA ARG A 169 -2.85 -6.44 -7.97
C ARG A 169 -1.97 -7.68 -7.93
N PHE A 170 -1.47 -8.13 -9.09
CA PHE A 170 -0.51 -9.22 -9.14
C PHE A 170 0.80 -8.84 -8.45
N TRP A 171 1.35 -7.65 -8.76
CA TRP A 171 2.57 -7.17 -8.11
C TRP A 171 2.39 -6.92 -6.61
N GLU A 172 1.26 -6.32 -6.22
CA GLU A 172 0.90 -6.10 -4.81
C GLU A 172 0.80 -7.42 -4.04
N LYS A 173 0.19 -8.45 -4.65
CA LYS A 173 0.09 -9.78 -4.03
C LYS A 173 1.48 -10.37 -3.77
N ILE A 174 2.37 -10.35 -4.78
CA ILE A 174 3.72 -10.90 -4.63
C ILE A 174 4.47 -10.17 -3.50
N ALA A 175 4.46 -8.85 -3.51
CA ALA A 175 5.12 -8.04 -2.48
C ALA A 175 4.56 -8.35 -1.08
N GLY A 176 3.23 -8.37 -0.94
CA GLY A 176 2.56 -8.68 0.33
C GLY A 176 2.83 -10.09 0.83
N ASP A 177 2.83 -11.09 -0.05
CA ASP A 177 3.12 -12.49 0.29
C ASP A 177 4.56 -12.67 0.79
N ILE A 178 5.51 -11.95 0.19
CA ILE A 178 6.91 -11.94 0.64
C ILE A 178 7.04 -11.18 1.97
N GLU A 179 6.37 -10.04 2.12
CA GLU A 179 6.40 -9.23 3.35
C GLU A 179 5.85 -9.98 4.57
N VAL A 180 4.90 -10.91 4.37
CA VAL A 180 4.40 -11.79 5.43
C VAL A 180 5.55 -12.54 6.11
N ARG A 181 6.67 -12.84 5.45
CA ARG A 181 7.83 -13.49 6.11
C ARG A 181 8.46 -12.61 7.18
N GLY A 182 8.46 -11.29 6.99
CA GLY A 182 9.06 -10.29 7.86
C GLY A 182 9.51 -9.03 7.11
N THR A 183 9.66 -7.93 7.85
CA THR A 183 10.13 -6.63 7.35
C THR A 183 11.53 -6.72 6.76
N GLY A 184 11.70 -6.24 5.52
CA GLY A 184 12.99 -6.19 4.80
C GLY A 184 13.16 -7.26 3.73
N CYS A 185 12.19 -8.17 3.56
CA CYS A 185 12.23 -9.18 2.49
C CYS A 185 11.39 -8.81 1.25
N GLY A 186 10.44 -7.88 1.37
CA GLY A 186 9.42 -7.61 0.34
C GLY A 186 9.68 -6.46 -0.62
N ASP A 187 10.81 -5.77 -0.50
CA ASP A 187 11.15 -4.67 -1.41
C ASP A 187 11.29 -5.22 -2.84
N PRO A 188 10.45 -4.79 -3.80
CA PRO A 188 10.55 -5.26 -5.17
C PRO A 188 11.89 -4.89 -5.80
N ALA A 189 12.32 -5.69 -6.79
CA ALA A 189 13.48 -5.36 -7.59
C ALA A 189 13.26 -4.02 -8.34
N PRO A 190 14.32 -3.26 -8.68
CA PRO A 190 14.18 -1.95 -9.33
C PRO A 190 13.35 -2.01 -10.62
N GLU A 191 13.54 -3.02 -11.46
CA GLU A 191 12.79 -3.23 -12.70
C GLU A 191 11.30 -3.51 -12.46
N VAL A 192 10.96 -4.25 -11.41
CA VAL A 192 9.56 -4.47 -10.97
C VAL A 192 8.97 -3.17 -10.46
N SER A 193 9.72 -2.39 -9.70
CA SER A 193 9.29 -1.09 -9.18
C SER A 193 8.97 -0.11 -10.31
N ILE A 194 9.82 -0.04 -11.34
CA ILE A 194 9.57 0.75 -12.55
C ILE A 194 8.32 0.25 -13.27
N ARG A 195 8.16 -1.07 -13.41
CA ARG A 195 6.97 -1.65 -14.03
C ARG A 195 5.70 -1.26 -13.28
N THR A 196 5.69 -1.37 -11.96
CA THR A 196 4.56 -0.94 -11.11
C THR A 196 4.25 0.54 -11.33
N GLN A 197 5.24 1.44 -11.31
CA GLN A 197 5.03 2.88 -11.58
C GLN A 197 4.43 3.15 -12.97
N LEU A 198 4.80 2.38 -13.99
CA LEU A 198 4.20 2.49 -15.31
C LEU A 198 2.73 2.07 -15.30
N VAL A 199 2.42 0.95 -14.64
CA VAL A 199 1.04 0.45 -14.50
C VAL A 199 0.17 1.43 -13.71
N GLU A 200 0.69 2.04 -12.64
CA GLU A 200 0.00 3.09 -11.88
C GLU A 200 -0.32 4.31 -12.74
N ARG A 201 0.62 4.73 -13.60
CA ARG A 201 0.39 5.82 -14.55
C ARG A 201 -0.70 5.47 -15.57
N LEU A 202 -0.75 4.21 -16.04
CA LEU A 202 -1.83 3.73 -16.89
C LEU A 202 -3.17 3.77 -16.14
N LEU A 203 -3.20 3.31 -14.89
CA LEU A 203 -4.39 3.40 -14.03
C LEU A 203 -4.83 4.84 -13.82
N ASP A 204 -3.94 5.83 -13.82
CA ASP A 204 -4.30 7.24 -13.65
C ASP A 204 -4.76 7.94 -14.92
N THR A 205 -4.27 7.53 -16.10
CA THR A 205 -4.43 8.31 -17.34
C THR A 205 -5.06 7.56 -18.53
N MET A 206 -5.04 6.22 -18.54
CA MET A 206 -5.53 5.45 -19.69
C MET A 206 -7.06 5.59 -19.85
N PRO A 207 -7.58 5.92 -21.03
CA PRO A 207 -9.02 6.00 -21.26
C PRO A 207 -9.73 4.67 -20.99
N ALA A 208 -10.81 4.69 -20.21
CA ALA A 208 -11.68 3.54 -20.04
C ALA A 208 -12.49 3.28 -21.32
N SER A 209 -12.38 2.05 -21.82
CA SER A 209 -13.08 1.61 -23.03
C SER A 209 -14.42 0.94 -22.67
N ARG A 210 -14.59 0.44 -21.45
CA ARG A 210 -15.80 -0.30 -21.03
C ARG A 210 -16.20 0.04 -19.59
N MET A 211 -17.39 -0.39 -19.18
CA MET A 211 -17.84 -0.23 -17.80
C MET A 211 -16.91 -0.95 -16.80
N ASP A 212 -16.34 -2.09 -17.19
CA ASP A 212 -15.39 -2.82 -16.34
C ASP A 212 -14.07 -2.07 -16.13
N ASP A 213 -13.65 -1.25 -17.10
CA ASP A 213 -12.50 -0.36 -16.95
C ASP A 213 -12.79 0.76 -15.94
N VAL A 214 -14.02 1.31 -15.95
CA VAL A 214 -14.43 2.32 -14.97
C VAL A 214 -14.49 1.73 -13.56
N ARG A 215 -15.00 0.50 -13.41
CA ARG A 215 -14.98 -0.21 -12.12
C ARG A 215 -13.55 -0.40 -11.62
N ALA A 216 -12.65 -0.88 -12.49
CA ALA A 216 -11.25 -1.04 -12.14
C ALA A 216 -10.58 0.29 -11.71
N ARG A 217 -10.91 1.40 -12.38
CA ARG A 217 -10.46 2.73 -11.98
C ARG A 217 -10.97 3.15 -10.60
N LEU A 218 -12.22 2.84 -10.28
CA LEU A 218 -12.79 3.14 -8.95
C LEU A 218 -12.13 2.28 -7.86
N ASP A 219 -11.89 1.00 -8.12
CA ASP A 219 -11.16 0.11 -7.20
C ASP A 219 -9.74 0.64 -6.93
N TRP A 220 -9.06 1.14 -7.96
CA TRP A 220 -7.74 1.77 -7.83
C TRP A 220 -7.77 3.02 -6.94
N PHE A 221 -8.78 3.87 -7.08
CA PHE A 221 -8.93 5.05 -6.24
C PHE A 221 -9.26 4.68 -4.78
N ASP A 222 -10.10 3.67 -4.59
CA ASP A 222 -10.45 3.14 -3.27
C ASP A 222 -9.24 2.55 -2.54
N HIS A 223 -8.36 1.85 -3.27
CA HIS A 223 -7.09 1.38 -2.73
C HIS A 223 -6.26 2.52 -2.16
N HIS A 224 -6.06 3.61 -2.92
CA HIS A 224 -5.32 4.78 -2.45
C HIS A 224 -5.94 5.45 -1.22
N ASN A 225 -7.26 5.52 -1.16
CA ASN A 225 -7.96 6.04 0.01
C ASN A 225 -7.77 5.14 1.24
N THR A 226 -7.73 3.83 1.04
CA THR A 226 -7.57 2.84 2.13
C THR A 226 -6.19 2.86 2.74
N ILE A 227 -5.13 3.01 1.94
CA ILE A 227 -3.76 3.06 2.45
C ILE A 227 -3.39 4.43 3.08
N GLU A 228 -4.37 5.34 3.22
CA GLU A 228 -4.22 6.72 3.70
C GLU A 228 -3.11 7.52 3.00
N ASN A 229 -2.64 7.03 1.86
CA ASN A 229 -1.63 7.67 1.03
C ASN A 229 -2.36 8.59 0.04
N ALA A 230 -2.84 9.71 0.57
CA ALA A 230 -3.54 10.71 -0.21
C ALA A 230 -2.63 11.17 -1.36
N PRO A 231 -3.05 11.03 -2.63
CA PRO A 231 -2.28 11.52 -3.76
C PRO A 231 -2.01 13.01 -3.60
N ASN A 232 -0.92 13.49 -4.18
CA ASN A 232 -0.72 14.93 -4.18
C ASN A 232 -1.87 15.62 -4.95
N PRO A 233 -2.24 16.87 -4.62
CA PRO A 233 -3.39 17.53 -5.24
C PRO A 233 -3.33 17.64 -6.78
N ARG A 234 -2.13 17.54 -7.39
CA ARG A 234 -2.00 17.54 -8.86
C ARG A 234 -2.40 16.18 -9.44
N GLN A 235 -1.94 15.09 -8.85
CA GLN A 235 -2.33 13.72 -9.23
C GLN A 235 -3.83 13.52 -9.08
N GLU A 236 -4.41 14.00 -7.97
CA GLU A 236 -5.85 13.91 -7.73
C GLU A 236 -6.67 14.62 -8.81
N ARG A 237 -6.23 15.81 -9.25
CA ARG A 237 -6.88 16.52 -10.36
C ARG A 237 -6.82 15.74 -11.67
N VAL A 238 -5.70 15.07 -11.95
CA VAL A 238 -5.56 14.22 -13.15
C VAL A 238 -6.53 13.04 -13.06
N ARG A 239 -6.56 12.33 -11.94
CA ARG A 239 -7.46 11.19 -11.68
C ARG A 239 -8.93 11.54 -11.89
N LEU A 240 -9.39 12.64 -11.27
CA LEU A 240 -10.77 13.11 -11.40
C LEU A 240 -11.10 13.57 -12.82
N ALA A 241 -10.17 14.24 -13.51
CA ALA A 241 -10.35 14.63 -14.90
C ALA A 241 -10.47 13.41 -15.82
N THR A 242 -9.61 12.40 -15.65
CA THR A 242 -9.67 11.15 -16.42
C THR A 242 -11.00 10.43 -16.20
N LEU A 243 -11.44 10.29 -14.94
CA LEU A 243 -12.72 9.62 -14.62
C LEU A 243 -13.92 10.35 -15.23
N ARG A 244 -13.95 11.69 -15.21
CA ARG A 244 -15.02 12.46 -15.87
C ARG A 244 -15.04 12.20 -17.37
N ALA A 245 -13.86 12.26 -18.00
CA ALA A 245 -13.72 11.99 -19.43
C ALA A 245 -14.12 10.54 -19.80
N ASP A 246 -13.89 9.57 -18.92
CA ASP A 246 -14.35 8.19 -19.09
C ASP A 246 -15.88 8.09 -19.10
N ILE A 247 -16.54 8.76 -18.16
CA ILE A 247 -18.01 8.81 -18.07
C ILE A 247 -18.58 9.47 -19.33
N GLU A 248 -18.02 10.59 -19.76
CA GLU A 248 -18.44 11.30 -20.98
C GLU A 248 -18.29 10.42 -22.23
N ARG A 249 -17.15 9.73 -22.39
CA ARG A 249 -16.93 8.79 -23.50
C ARG A 249 -17.90 7.61 -23.50
N LEU A 250 -18.27 7.10 -22.32
CA LEU A 250 -19.25 6.02 -22.21
C LEU A 250 -20.66 6.52 -22.52
N ALA A 251 -21.03 7.70 -22.02
CA ALA A 251 -22.32 8.32 -22.30
C ALA A 251 -22.51 8.61 -23.79
N ALA A 252 -21.49 9.17 -24.45
CA ALA A 252 -21.52 9.43 -25.89
C ALA A 252 -21.75 8.15 -26.71
N ARG A 253 -21.06 7.05 -26.35
CA ARG A 253 -21.24 5.76 -27.05
C ARG A 253 -22.63 5.16 -26.85
N LEU A 254 -23.24 5.34 -25.69
CA LEU A 254 -24.62 4.90 -25.46
C LEU A 254 -25.59 5.71 -26.33
N GLN A 255 -25.38 7.02 -26.46
CA GLN A 255 -26.17 7.88 -27.33
C GLN A 255 -26.02 7.48 -28.81
N GLU A 256 -24.80 7.22 -29.29
CA GLU A 256 -24.55 6.75 -30.66
C GLU A 256 -25.20 5.39 -30.95
N GLN A 257 -25.25 4.49 -29.95
CA GLN A 257 -25.95 3.21 -30.07
C GLN A 257 -27.47 3.37 -30.17
N ASP A 258 -28.03 4.38 -29.49
CA ASP A 258 -29.46 4.71 -29.56
C ASP A 258 -29.82 5.48 -30.85
N GLU A 259 -28.87 6.23 -31.44
CA GLU A 259 -29.04 7.00 -32.69
C GLU A 259 -28.75 6.22 -33.99
N GLY A 260 -28.14 5.03 -33.89
CA GLY A 260 -28.07 4.10 -35.02
C GLY A 260 -29.47 3.71 -35.52
N PRO A 261 -29.67 3.36 -36.81
CA PRO A 261 -30.98 2.93 -37.29
C PRO A 261 -31.44 1.77 -36.42
N VAL A 262 -32.53 1.99 -35.68
CA VAL A 262 -33.10 1.08 -34.70
C VAL A 262 -33.43 -0.24 -35.38
N GLN A 263 -32.44 -1.13 -35.51
CA GLN A 263 -32.67 -2.56 -35.69
C GLN A 263 -33.09 -3.05 -34.31
N SER A 264 -34.37 -2.83 -33.99
CA SER A 264 -35.00 -3.43 -32.84
C SER A 264 -34.73 -4.94 -32.90
N GLY A 265 -33.80 -5.41 -32.07
CA GLY A 265 -33.37 -6.82 -31.95
C GLY A 265 -34.46 -7.78 -31.48
N HIS A 266 -35.71 -7.31 -31.42
CA HIS A 266 -36.86 -8.15 -31.64
C HIS A 266 -37.47 -7.78 -32.98
N ALA A 267 -37.03 -8.46 -34.04
CA ALA A 267 -37.87 -8.58 -35.22
C ALA A 267 -39.23 -9.08 -34.72
N ARG A 268 -40.22 -8.18 -34.62
CA ARG A 268 -41.62 -8.57 -34.46
C ARG A 268 -41.90 -9.46 -35.65
N ARG A 269 -41.74 -10.78 -35.48
CA ARG A 269 -42.14 -11.75 -36.49
C ARG A 269 -43.58 -11.41 -36.82
N THR A 270 -43.79 -10.89 -38.02
CA THR A 270 -45.10 -10.51 -38.50
C THR A 270 -45.99 -11.75 -38.44
N ASN A 271 -47.31 -11.56 -38.32
CA ASN A 271 -48.24 -12.69 -38.31
C ASN A 271 -48.08 -13.57 -39.57
N ALA A 272 -47.64 -12.99 -40.69
CA ALA A 272 -47.26 -13.71 -41.91
C ALA A 272 -46.06 -14.65 -41.71
N HIS A 273 -44.97 -14.18 -41.09
CA HIS A 273 -43.80 -15.01 -40.78
C HIS A 273 -44.13 -16.13 -39.78
N LYS A 274 -44.98 -15.85 -38.78
CA LYS A 274 -45.44 -16.89 -37.84
C LYS A 274 -46.30 -17.93 -38.54
N ARG A 275 -47.19 -17.51 -39.46
CA ARG A 275 -48.01 -18.42 -40.26
C ARG A 275 -47.15 -19.31 -41.17
N GLN A 276 -46.15 -18.75 -41.84
CA GLN A 276 -45.24 -19.53 -42.70
C GLN A 276 -44.46 -20.57 -41.89
N ALA A 277 -43.90 -20.18 -40.75
CA ALA A 277 -43.19 -21.11 -39.86
C ALA A 277 -44.09 -22.23 -39.30
N VAL A 278 -45.40 -21.97 -39.13
CA VAL A 278 -46.36 -23.02 -38.82
C VAL A 278 -46.54 -23.97 -40.01
N LEU A 279 -46.77 -23.45 -41.22
CA LEU A 279 -46.96 -24.25 -42.43
C LEU A 279 -45.77 -25.18 -42.70
N ASP A 280 -44.54 -24.68 -42.56
CA ASP A 280 -43.32 -25.46 -42.77
C ASP A 280 -43.21 -26.65 -41.80
N LEU A 281 -43.82 -26.55 -40.61
CA LEU A 281 -43.81 -27.59 -39.58
C LEU A 281 -45.02 -28.53 -39.65
N LEU A 282 -46.10 -28.22 -40.38
CA LEU A 282 -47.30 -29.06 -40.41
C LEU A 282 -47.04 -30.45 -41.01
N GLY A 283 -46.07 -30.59 -41.91
CA GLY A 283 -45.67 -31.84 -42.55
C GLY A 283 -44.70 -32.71 -41.73
N SER A 284 -44.26 -32.24 -40.56
CA SER A 284 -43.22 -32.90 -39.75
C SER A 284 -43.75 -33.94 -38.74
N GLY A 285 -45.06 -34.25 -38.76
CA GLY A 285 -45.69 -35.20 -37.83
C GLY A 285 -45.80 -34.71 -36.38
N LEU A 286 -45.47 -33.45 -36.10
CA LEU A 286 -45.55 -32.85 -34.76
C LEU A 286 -47.00 -32.50 -34.37
N SER A 287 -47.30 -32.62 -33.07
CA SER A 287 -48.58 -32.18 -32.50
C SER A 287 -48.72 -30.65 -32.50
N ASP A 288 -49.94 -30.14 -32.57
CA ASP A 288 -50.21 -28.69 -32.62
C ASP A 288 -49.65 -27.92 -31.42
N ARG A 289 -49.60 -28.55 -30.23
CA ARG A 289 -49.01 -27.97 -29.02
C ARG A 289 -47.49 -27.82 -29.14
N GLU A 290 -46.83 -28.77 -29.78
CA GLU A 290 -45.37 -28.74 -29.98
C GLU A 290 -44.97 -27.72 -31.06
N ILE A 291 -45.75 -27.62 -32.14
CA ILE A 291 -45.56 -26.60 -33.18
C ILE A 291 -45.77 -25.20 -32.57
N ALA A 292 -46.82 -25.02 -31.77
CA ALA A 292 -47.13 -23.77 -31.08
C ALA A 292 -45.97 -23.30 -30.17
N ARG A 293 -45.38 -24.23 -29.41
CA ARG A 293 -44.23 -23.97 -28.54
C ARG A 293 -42.99 -23.53 -29.32
N ARG A 294 -42.69 -24.19 -30.45
CA ARG A 294 -41.52 -23.88 -31.28
C ARG A 294 -41.64 -22.55 -32.03
N VAL A 295 -42.84 -22.18 -32.46
CA VAL A 295 -43.08 -20.96 -33.24
C VAL A 295 -43.42 -19.75 -32.37
N GLY A 296 -43.88 -19.97 -31.13
CA GLY A 296 -44.32 -18.90 -30.22
C GLY A 296 -45.72 -18.36 -30.57
N VAL A 297 -46.66 -19.26 -30.84
CA VAL A 297 -48.09 -18.99 -31.12
C VAL A 297 -48.99 -19.87 -30.25
N SER A 298 -50.30 -19.60 -30.19
CA SER A 298 -51.23 -20.48 -29.47
C SER A 298 -51.52 -21.78 -30.25
N PRO A 299 -51.77 -22.92 -29.59
CA PRO A 299 -52.18 -24.16 -30.25
C PRO A 299 -53.43 -23.99 -31.13
N GLN A 300 -54.35 -23.10 -30.73
CA GLN A 300 -55.53 -22.76 -31.52
C GLN A 300 -55.18 -22.05 -32.84
N THR A 301 -54.13 -21.21 -32.84
CA THR A 301 -53.61 -20.58 -34.06
C THR A 301 -53.07 -21.62 -35.03
N VAL A 302 -52.34 -22.62 -34.53
CA VAL A 302 -51.84 -23.75 -35.34
C VAL A 302 -53.00 -24.55 -35.93
N GLY A 303 -54.01 -24.90 -35.13
CA GLY A 303 -55.20 -25.62 -35.61
C GLY A 303 -56.01 -24.85 -36.66
N ASN A 304 -56.07 -23.52 -36.55
CA ASN A 304 -56.70 -22.67 -37.58
C ASN A 304 -55.90 -22.65 -38.89
N VAL A 305 -54.57 -22.58 -38.81
CA VAL A 305 -53.70 -22.63 -40.00
C VAL A 305 -53.78 -24.02 -40.65
N ARG A 306 -53.77 -25.10 -39.87
CA ARG A 306 -53.88 -26.49 -40.37
C ARG A 306 -55.19 -26.78 -41.09
N ARG A 307 -56.31 -26.17 -40.66
CA ARG A 307 -57.61 -26.31 -41.35
C ARG A 307 -57.71 -25.47 -42.63
N ALA A 308 -56.85 -24.47 -42.77
CA ALA A 308 -56.86 -23.54 -43.89
C ALA A 308 -55.74 -23.83 -44.92
N ALA A 309 -54.95 -24.87 -44.70
CA ALA A 309 -53.90 -25.38 -45.57
C ALA A 309 -54.38 -26.70 -46.20
#